data_AF-A0A178UXB8-F1
#
_entry.id   AF-A0A178UXB8-F1
#
_cell.length_a   1.000
_cell.length_b   1.000
_cell.length_c   1.000
_cell.angle_alpha   90.00
_cell.angle_beta   90.00
_cell.angle_gamma   90.00
#
_symmetry.space_group_name_H-M   'P 1'
#
loop_
_entity.id
_entity.type
_entity.pdbx_description
1 polymer ?
#
loop_
_entity_poly.entity_id
_entity_poly.type
_entity_poly.pdbx_seq_one_letter_code
_entity_poly.pdbx_strand_id
1 'polypeptide(L)'
;MGDLKLVERPQNYSLAPERSMQIKANIKVSSTETGVIFGNIVYETSNVMERNVVVLNDIHIDIMDYISPAVCSEVAFRTMWAEFEWENKVAVNTTIQNEREFLDHIIKSTNMKCLTAPSAIEGECGFLAANLYAKSVFGEDALVNVSIEKQTDGALSGYIRIRSKTQGIALSLGDKITLKQKGSS
;
A
#
# COMPACT_ATOMS: atom_id res chain seq x y z
N MET A 1 15.03 3.13 0.00
CA MET A 1 15.00 3.43 -1.46
C MET A 1 15.06 2.08 -2.12
N GLY A 2 13.89 1.59 -2.52
CA GLY A 2 13.58 0.17 -2.67
C GLY A 2 14.58 -0.62 -3.51
N ASP A 3 14.80 -1.87 -3.13
CA ASP A 3 15.71 -2.78 -3.81
C ASP A 3 15.00 -3.44 -5.01
N LEU A 4 14.53 -2.60 -5.94
CA LEU A 4 14.02 -3.01 -7.25
C LEU A 4 15.18 -3.03 -8.24
N LYS A 5 15.49 -4.21 -8.77
CA LYS A 5 16.60 -4.38 -9.71
C LYS A 5 16.11 -5.00 -11.00
N LEU A 6 16.43 -4.32 -12.10
CA LEU A 6 16.30 -4.91 -13.43
C LEU A 6 17.28 -6.08 -13.53
N VAL A 7 16.76 -7.27 -13.79
CA VAL A 7 17.57 -8.52 -13.81
C VAL A 7 18.27 -8.69 -15.16
N GLU A 8 17.74 -8.04 -16.19
CA GLU A 8 18.15 -8.24 -17.58
C GLU A 8 18.76 -6.96 -18.16
N ARG A 9 19.73 -7.14 -19.07
CA ARG A 9 20.26 -6.00 -19.82
C ARG A 9 19.29 -5.63 -20.95
N PRO A 10 19.00 -4.33 -21.15
CA PRO A 10 18.22 -3.87 -22.29
C PRO A 10 18.82 -4.38 -23.60
N GLN A 11 17.98 -4.92 -24.49
CA GLN A 11 18.38 -5.37 -25.82
C GLN A 11 17.90 -4.38 -26.87
N ASN A 12 18.68 -4.25 -27.94
CA ASN A 12 18.30 -3.46 -29.11
C ASN A 12 17.47 -4.31 -30.06
N TYR A 13 16.41 -3.72 -30.62
CA TYR A 13 15.52 -4.38 -31.56
C TYR A 13 15.32 -3.53 -32.81
N SER A 14 15.20 -4.19 -33.96
CA SER A 14 14.86 -3.54 -35.23
C SER A 14 13.39 -3.79 -35.57
N LEU A 15 12.62 -2.71 -35.63
CA LEU A 15 11.21 -2.71 -36.03
C LEU A 15 11.09 -2.23 -37.47
N ALA A 16 10.50 -3.07 -38.33
CA ALA A 16 10.14 -2.69 -39.69
C ALA A 16 8.88 -1.80 -39.68
N PRO A 17 8.62 -1.03 -40.74
CA PRO A 17 7.37 -0.27 -40.88
C PRO A 17 6.14 -1.15 -40.61
N GLU A 18 5.16 -0.59 -39.89
CA GLU A 18 3.89 -1.24 -39.52
C GLU A 18 4.01 -2.52 -38.68
N ARG A 19 5.22 -2.86 -38.21
CA ARG A 19 5.43 -4.01 -37.33
C ARG A 19 5.31 -3.60 -35.86
N SER A 20 4.81 -4.53 -35.04
CA SER A 20 4.81 -4.41 -33.58
C SER A 20 5.71 -5.48 -32.94
N MET A 21 6.20 -5.20 -31.74
CA MET A 21 7.00 -6.13 -30.94
C MET A 21 6.64 -5.98 -29.46
N GLN A 22 6.57 -7.10 -28.74
CA GLN A 22 6.37 -7.13 -27.30
C GLN A 22 7.70 -7.44 -26.61
N ILE A 23 8.12 -6.55 -25.72
CA ILE A 23 9.32 -6.72 -24.89
C ILE A 23 8.86 -7.01 -23.46
N LYS A 24 9.49 -7.98 -22.82
CA LYS A 24 9.28 -8.31 -21.40
C LYS A 24 10.58 -8.06 -20.66
N ALA A 25 10.49 -7.50 -19.46
CA ALA A 25 11.62 -7.26 -18.59
C ALA A 25 11.29 -7.79 -17.19
N ASN A 26 12.20 -8.56 -16.62
CA ASN A 26 12.05 -9.08 -15.27
C ASN A 26 12.67 -8.13 -14.25
N ILE A 27 11.88 -7.79 -13.22
CA ILE A 27 12.31 -6.95 -12.10
C ILE A 27 12.34 -7.84 -10.86
N LYS A 28 13.49 -7.89 -10.20
CA LYS A 28 13.63 -8.51 -8.89
C LYS A 28 13.20 -7.51 -7.84
N VAL A 29 12.25 -7.93 -7.01
CA VAL A 29 11.76 -7.18 -5.85
C VAL A 29 12.34 -7.85 -4.59
N SER A 30 13.16 -7.12 -3.83
CA SER A 30 13.71 -7.66 -2.58
C SER A 30 13.09 -7.03 -1.31
N SER A 31 12.23 -6.02 -1.44
CA SER A 31 11.57 -5.37 -0.30
C SER A 31 10.16 -4.91 -0.64
N THR A 32 9.30 -4.83 0.38
CA THR A 32 7.96 -4.25 0.33
C THR A 32 8.02 -2.73 0.48
N GLU A 33 8.64 -2.05 -0.47
CA GLU A 33 8.61 -0.59 -0.57
C GLU A 33 7.77 -0.17 -1.77
N THR A 34 7.01 0.92 -1.60
CA THR A 34 6.37 1.61 -2.73
C THR A 34 7.48 2.12 -3.66
N GLY A 35 7.30 1.93 -4.97
CA GLY A 35 8.31 2.29 -5.96
C GLY A 35 7.70 2.86 -7.23
N VAL A 36 8.52 3.55 -8.02
CA VAL A 36 8.13 4.05 -9.35
C VAL A 36 9.11 3.49 -10.36
N ILE A 37 8.59 2.85 -11.41
CA ILE A 37 9.35 2.48 -12.60
C ILE A 37 9.07 3.56 -13.64
N PHE A 38 10.14 4.22 -14.07
CA PHE A 38 10.11 5.18 -15.17
C PHE A 38 11.20 4.81 -16.16
N GLY A 39 11.04 5.24 -17.41
CA GLY A 39 12.00 4.91 -18.44
C GLY A 39 11.71 5.60 -19.76
N ASN A 40 12.58 5.33 -20.73
CA ASN A 40 12.49 5.92 -22.05
C ASN A 40 12.87 4.88 -23.11
N ILE A 41 12.27 5.01 -24.28
CA ILE A 41 12.67 4.29 -25.49
C ILE A 41 13.63 5.21 -26.26
N VAL A 42 14.85 4.73 -26.51
CA VAL A 42 15.78 5.39 -27.41
C VAL A 42 15.79 4.61 -28.73
N TYR A 43 15.58 5.31 -29.84
CA TYR A 43 15.65 4.69 -31.16
C TYR A 43 16.41 5.56 -32.17
N GLU A 44 17.00 4.88 -33.15
CA GLU A 44 17.71 5.48 -34.27
C GLU A 44 16.94 5.15 -35.55
N THR A 45 16.85 6.12 -36.46
CA THR A 45 16.28 5.90 -37.79
C THR A 45 17.41 5.70 -38.81
N SER A 46 17.08 5.52 -40.09
CA SER A 46 18.05 5.40 -41.17
C SER A 46 19.06 6.55 -41.24
N ASN A 47 18.74 7.71 -40.63
CA ASN A 47 19.67 8.80 -40.45
C ASN A 47 20.34 8.70 -39.06
N VAL A 48 21.48 8.02 -38.98
CA VAL A 48 22.21 7.66 -37.74
C VAL A 48 22.67 8.88 -36.90
N MET A 49 22.55 10.10 -37.46
CA MET A 49 22.90 11.35 -36.79
C MET A 49 21.85 11.81 -35.76
N GLU A 50 20.61 11.31 -35.80
CA GLU A 50 19.52 11.75 -34.93
C GLU A 50 19.02 10.62 -34.02
N ARG A 51 19.37 10.71 -32.72
CA ARG A 51 18.80 9.87 -31.67
C ARG A 51 17.49 10.47 -31.18
N ASN A 52 16.43 9.69 -31.28
CA ASN A 52 15.11 10.08 -30.78
C ASN A 52 14.85 9.39 -29.44
N VAL A 53 14.20 10.12 -28.53
CA VAL A 53 13.87 9.63 -27.18
C VAL A 53 12.37 9.81 -26.95
N VAL A 54 11.71 8.72 -26.58
CA VAL A 54 10.31 8.72 -26.14
C VAL A 54 10.30 8.43 -24.65
N VAL A 55 9.82 9.39 -23.85
CA VAL A 55 9.62 9.19 -22.41
C VAL A 55 8.34 8.38 -22.20
N LEU A 56 8.43 7.32 -21.40
CA LEU A 56 7.29 6.47 -21.07
C LEU A 56 6.56 7.01 -19.84
N ASN A 57 5.29 6.64 -19.70
CA ASN A 57 4.54 6.91 -18.49
C ASN A 57 5.09 6.10 -17.31
N ASP A 58 5.03 6.71 -16.13
CA ASP A 58 5.46 6.10 -14.89
C ASP A 58 4.52 4.98 -14.45
N ILE A 59 5.11 3.84 -14.08
CA ILE A 59 4.40 2.71 -13.49
C ILE A 59 4.64 2.75 -11.98
N HIS A 60 3.56 2.95 -11.22
CA HIS A 60 3.61 2.96 -9.77
C HIS A 60 3.41 1.54 -9.23
N ILE A 61 4.36 1.06 -8.44
CA ILE A 61 4.27 -0.21 -7.73
C ILE A 61 3.61 0.05 -6.38
N ASP A 62 2.51 -0.65 -6.11
CA ASP A 62 1.74 -0.48 -4.89
C ASP A 62 2.16 -1.51 -3.83
N ILE A 63 2.37 -1.04 -2.60
CA ILE A 63 2.58 -1.93 -1.45
C ILE A 63 1.44 -2.94 -1.30
N MET A 64 0.23 -2.55 -1.68
CA MET A 64 -0.97 -3.37 -1.54
C MET A 64 -0.92 -4.67 -2.34
N ASP A 65 -0.14 -4.71 -3.42
CA ASP A 65 0.05 -5.92 -4.25
C ASP A 65 0.83 -7.01 -3.49
N TYR A 66 1.56 -6.64 -2.44
CA TYR A 66 2.38 -7.53 -1.63
C TYR A 66 1.76 -7.89 -0.29
N ILE A 67 0.65 -7.27 0.10
CA ILE A 67 0.02 -7.46 1.41
C ILE A 67 -1.19 -8.38 1.28
N SER A 68 -1.19 -9.45 2.08
CA SER A 68 -2.29 -10.41 2.15
C SER A 68 -2.88 -10.49 3.57
N PRO A 69 -4.22 -10.61 3.71
CA PRO A 69 -4.85 -10.76 5.01
C PRO A 69 -4.28 -11.97 5.76
N ALA A 70 -4.02 -11.80 7.06
CA ALA A 70 -3.49 -12.87 7.91
C ALA A 70 -4.22 -12.89 9.26
N VAL A 71 -4.06 -13.96 10.02
CA VAL A 71 -4.63 -14.10 11.37
C VAL A 71 -3.54 -14.40 12.38
N CYS A 72 -3.65 -13.82 13.58
CA CYS A 72 -2.81 -14.16 14.73
C CYS A 72 -3.67 -14.14 16.01
N SER A 73 -3.17 -14.75 17.08
CA SER A 73 -3.84 -14.66 18.39
C SER A 73 -3.75 -13.24 18.95
N GLU A 74 -4.66 -12.89 19.86
CA GLU A 74 -4.63 -11.58 20.52
C GLU A 74 -3.33 -11.36 21.31
N VAL A 75 -2.82 -12.42 21.95
CA VAL A 75 -1.54 -12.40 22.66
C VAL A 75 -0.40 -12.08 21.70
N ALA A 76 -0.33 -12.77 20.55
CA ALA A 76 0.70 -12.51 19.55
C ALA A 76 0.61 -11.08 19.00
N PHE A 77 -0.60 -10.58 18.72
CA PHE A 77 -0.80 -9.20 18.30
C PHE A 77 -0.23 -8.21 19.32
N ARG A 78 -0.57 -8.38 20.61
CA ARG A 78 -0.08 -7.50 21.69
C ARG A 78 1.43 -7.55 21.86
N THR A 79 2.03 -8.75 21.77
CA THR A 79 3.48 -8.93 21.81
C THR A 79 4.15 -8.21 20.65
N MET A 80 3.76 -8.51 19.41
CA MET A 80 4.33 -7.85 18.23
C MET A 80 4.09 -6.34 18.26
N TRP A 81 2.91 -5.88 18.70
CA TRP A 81 2.60 -4.47 18.83
C TRP A 81 3.56 -3.76 19.78
N ALA A 82 3.92 -4.39 20.90
CA ALA A 82 4.89 -3.84 21.86
C ALA A 82 6.33 -3.88 21.33
N GLU A 83 6.68 -4.90 20.56
CA GLU A 83 8.04 -5.12 20.03
C GLU A 83 8.37 -4.26 18.80
N PHE A 84 7.38 -3.94 17.96
CA PHE A 84 7.65 -3.24 16.70
C PHE A 84 8.09 -1.79 16.94
N GLU A 85 9.27 -1.48 16.43
CA GLU A 85 9.93 -0.18 16.59
C GLU A 85 9.31 0.91 15.70
N TRP A 86 8.89 0.55 14.49
CA TRP A 86 8.38 1.51 13.52
C TRP A 86 6.89 1.69 13.67
N GLU A 87 6.49 2.93 13.94
CA GLU A 87 5.10 3.37 13.97
C GLU A 87 4.88 4.51 12.99
N ASN A 88 3.78 4.43 12.24
CA ASN A 88 3.21 5.57 11.53
C ASN A 88 1.82 5.87 12.11
N LYS A 89 1.53 7.14 12.40
CA LYS A 89 0.28 7.58 13.00
C LYS A 89 -0.44 8.52 12.03
N VAL A 90 -1.52 8.04 11.45
CA VAL A 90 -2.36 8.78 10.50
C VAL A 90 -3.57 9.34 11.25
N ALA A 91 -3.80 10.65 11.16
CA ALA A 91 -5.01 11.27 11.67
C ALA A 91 -6.19 10.98 10.73
N VAL A 92 -7.34 10.67 11.32
CA VAL A 92 -8.57 10.42 10.57
C VAL A 92 -9.06 11.73 9.94
N ASN A 93 -9.23 11.70 8.63
CA ASN A 93 -9.79 12.77 7.82
C ASN A 93 -10.63 12.14 6.72
N THR A 94 -11.93 12.04 6.96
CA THR A 94 -12.88 11.35 6.08
C THR A 94 -14.21 12.09 5.99
N THR A 95 -14.92 11.91 4.87
CA THR A 95 -16.32 12.34 4.74
C THR A 95 -17.30 11.26 5.19
N ILE A 96 -16.82 10.05 5.50
CA ILE A 96 -17.64 8.96 6.02
C ILE A 96 -18.05 9.29 7.46
N GLN A 97 -19.34 9.20 7.77
CA GLN A 97 -19.90 9.55 9.09
C GLN A 97 -20.22 8.33 9.96
N ASN A 98 -20.24 7.14 9.38
CA ASN A 98 -20.48 5.89 10.08
C ASN A 98 -19.14 5.20 10.39
N GLU A 99 -18.92 4.92 11.66
CA GLU A 99 -17.70 4.32 12.22
C GLU A 99 -17.41 2.96 11.60
N ARG A 100 -18.45 2.15 11.44
CA ARG A 100 -18.36 0.80 10.88
C ARG A 100 -18.11 0.82 9.38
N GLU A 101 -18.80 1.70 8.66
CA GLU A 101 -18.54 1.92 7.23
C GLU A 101 -17.11 2.40 7.00
N PHE A 102 -16.59 3.29 7.86
CA PHE A 102 -15.20 3.73 7.78
C PHE A 102 -14.24 2.58 8.05
N LEU A 103 -14.49 1.77 9.08
CA LEU A 103 -13.68 0.57 9.35
C LEU A 103 -13.67 -0.39 8.16
N ASP A 104 -14.83 -0.71 7.59
CA ASP A 104 -14.97 -1.61 6.44
C ASP A 104 -14.27 -1.03 5.20
N HIS A 105 -14.34 0.29 5.01
CA HIS A 105 -13.62 1.00 3.96
C HIS A 105 -12.10 0.89 4.13
N ILE A 106 -11.59 1.04 5.35
CA ILE A 106 -10.16 0.85 5.64
C ILE A 106 -9.76 -0.61 5.40
N ILE A 107 -10.50 -1.58 5.92
CA ILE A 107 -10.25 -3.03 5.73
C ILE A 107 -10.15 -3.37 4.24
N LYS A 108 -11.09 -2.87 3.44
CA LYS A 108 -11.12 -3.09 1.99
C LYS A 108 -9.96 -2.39 1.28
N SER A 109 -9.65 -1.16 1.68
CA SER A 109 -8.57 -0.37 1.07
C SER A 109 -7.18 -0.91 1.40
N THR A 110 -7.01 -1.55 2.55
CA THR A 110 -5.74 -2.09 3.05
C THR A 110 -5.64 -3.61 2.92
N ASN A 111 -6.66 -4.31 2.40
CA ASN A 111 -6.65 -5.76 2.24
C ASN A 111 -6.16 -6.49 3.52
N MET A 112 -6.54 -6.00 4.69
CA MET A 112 -6.12 -6.56 5.99
C MET A 112 -7.26 -7.33 6.63
N LYS A 113 -6.94 -8.27 7.52
CA LYS A 113 -7.96 -8.98 8.29
C LYS A 113 -8.24 -8.23 9.58
N CYS A 114 -9.52 -7.93 9.87
CA CYS A 114 -9.92 -7.50 11.21
C CYS A 114 -9.86 -8.67 12.20
N LEU A 115 -9.12 -8.48 13.28
CA LEU A 115 -8.97 -9.44 14.38
C LEU A 115 -9.94 -9.17 15.52
N THR A 116 -10.44 -7.93 15.64
CA THR A 116 -11.45 -7.60 16.64
C THR A 116 -12.77 -8.28 16.28
N ALA A 117 -13.39 -8.96 17.27
CA ALA A 117 -14.64 -9.67 17.08
C ALA A 117 -15.79 -8.71 16.71
N PRO A 118 -16.71 -9.09 15.80
CA PRO A 118 -17.83 -8.23 15.42
C PRO A 118 -18.66 -7.76 16.61
N SER A 119 -18.86 -8.62 17.61
CA SER A 119 -19.61 -8.29 18.83
C SER A 119 -18.96 -7.20 19.69
N ALA A 120 -17.65 -7.00 19.58
CA ALA A 120 -16.93 -5.93 20.28
C ALA A 120 -16.98 -4.59 19.52
N ILE A 121 -17.43 -4.63 18.26
CA ILE A 121 -17.60 -3.48 17.35
C ILE A 121 -19.10 -3.18 17.18
N GLU A 122 -19.96 -3.96 17.84
CA GLU A 122 -21.40 -3.88 17.71
C GLU A 122 -21.97 -2.93 18.76
N GLY A 123 -22.86 -2.02 18.33
CA GLY A 123 -23.49 -1.01 19.17
C GLY A 123 -23.27 0.41 18.68
N GLU A 124 -24.08 1.34 19.17
CA GLU A 124 -24.00 2.78 18.89
C GLU A 124 -23.40 3.50 20.10
N CYS A 125 -22.10 3.33 20.34
CA CYS A 125 -21.41 4.00 21.45
C CYS A 125 -20.60 5.23 21.00
N GLY A 126 -20.64 5.60 19.71
CA GLY A 126 -19.92 6.73 19.16
C GLY A 126 -18.39 6.56 19.17
N PHE A 127 -17.88 5.38 19.52
CA PHE A 127 -16.46 5.05 19.57
C PHE A 127 -16.22 3.66 18.99
N LEU A 128 -15.14 3.49 18.23
CA LEU A 128 -14.75 2.22 17.65
C LEU A 128 -13.23 2.05 17.73
N ALA A 129 -12.80 0.89 18.23
CA ALA A 129 -11.41 0.47 18.21
C ALA A 129 -11.29 -0.93 17.58
N ALA A 130 -10.49 -1.06 16.53
CA ALA A 130 -10.29 -2.32 15.82
C ALA A 130 -8.82 -2.59 15.52
N ASN A 131 -8.40 -3.84 15.70
CA ASN A 131 -7.08 -4.32 15.32
C ASN A 131 -7.16 -5.06 14.00
N LEU A 132 -6.34 -4.66 13.03
CA LEU A 132 -6.19 -5.31 11.73
C LEU A 132 -4.79 -5.90 11.61
N TYR A 133 -4.69 -7.01 10.89
CA TYR A 133 -3.43 -7.72 10.68
C TYR A 133 -3.32 -8.27 9.26
N ALA A 134 -2.12 -8.20 8.72
CA ALA A 134 -1.75 -8.73 7.43
C ALA A 134 -0.27 -9.10 7.41
N LYS A 135 0.12 -9.87 6.40
CA LYS A 135 1.51 -10.22 6.13
C LYS A 135 1.91 -9.82 4.72
N SER A 136 3.17 -9.45 4.55
CA SER A 136 3.76 -9.31 3.23
C SER A 136 4.03 -10.67 2.59
N VAL A 137 4.19 -10.71 1.27
CA VAL A 137 4.68 -11.90 0.54
C VAL A 137 6.07 -12.35 0.99
N PHE A 138 6.84 -11.45 1.62
CA PHE A 138 8.14 -11.76 2.23
C PHE A 138 8.03 -12.22 3.69
N GLY A 139 6.80 -12.37 4.21
CA GLY A 139 6.53 -12.88 5.54
C GLY A 139 6.61 -11.83 6.65
N GLU A 140 6.73 -10.55 6.31
CA GLU A 140 6.78 -9.46 7.29
C GLU A 140 5.38 -9.14 7.83
N ASP A 141 5.31 -8.84 9.11
CA ASP A 141 4.08 -8.55 9.81
C ASP A 141 3.70 -7.06 9.71
N ALA A 142 2.42 -6.80 9.41
CA ALA A 142 1.83 -5.47 9.39
C ALA A 142 0.64 -5.43 10.35
N LEU A 143 0.74 -4.58 11.38
CA LEU A 143 -0.30 -4.39 12.39
C LEU A 143 -0.91 -3.02 12.21
N VAL A 144 -2.24 -2.93 12.28
CA VAL A 144 -2.94 -1.65 12.28
C VAL A 144 -3.92 -1.63 13.44
N ASN A 145 -3.96 -0.52 14.16
CA ASN A 145 -5.00 -0.20 15.11
C ASN A 145 -5.77 1.02 14.58
N VAL A 146 -7.07 0.85 14.39
CA VAL A 146 -8.00 1.91 14.02
C VAL A 146 -8.73 2.32 15.29
N SER A 147 -8.61 3.57 15.72
CA SER A 147 -9.33 4.12 16.86
C SER A 147 -10.04 5.41 16.44
N ILE A 148 -11.37 5.39 16.42
CA ILE A 148 -12.21 6.48 15.93
C ILE A 148 -13.34 6.79 16.90
N GLU A 149 -13.72 8.06 16.95
CA GLU A 149 -14.80 8.60 17.74
C GLU A 149 -15.64 9.54 16.88
N LYS A 150 -16.95 9.37 16.93
CA LYS A 150 -17.92 10.22 16.26
C LYS A 150 -18.22 11.44 17.10
N GLN A 151 -17.98 12.59 16.49
CA GLN A 151 -18.16 13.88 17.10
C GLN A 151 -19.63 14.33 17.06
N THR A 152 -19.94 15.37 17.84
CA THR A 152 -21.29 15.95 17.93
C THR A 152 -21.82 16.52 16.61
N ASP A 153 -20.93 16.91 15.69
CA ASP A 153 -21.24 17.37 14.34
C ASP A 153 -21.41 16.21 13.33
N GLY A 154 -21.26 14.97 13.77
CA GLY A 154 -21.34 13.76 12.95
C GLY A 154 -20.04 13.39 12.24
N ALA A 155 -18.97 14.19 12.36
CA ALA A 155 -17.67 13.88 11.78
C ALA A 155 -16.94 12.79 12.59
N LEU A 156 -16.10 12.00 11.91
CA LEU A 156 -15.24 11.03 12.57
C LEU A 156 -13.88 11.66 12.89
N SER A 157 -13.43 11.45 14.12
CA SER A 157 -12.13 11.89 14.62
C SER A 157 -11.37 10.70 15.20
N GLY A 158 -10.04 10.76 15.22
CA GLY A 158 -9.24 9.68 15.78
C GLY A 158 -7.95 9.44 15.02
N TYR A 159 -7.37 8.26 15.21
CA TYR A 159 -6.10 7.90 14.65
C TYR A 159 -6.07 6.46 14.17
N ILE A 160 -5.38 6.24 13.05
CA ILE A 160 -4.98 4.94 12.56
C ILE A 160 -3.48 4.81 12.83
N ARG A 161 -3.11 3.86 13.68
CA ARG A 161 -1.71 3.56 14.02
C ARG A 161 -1.29 2.32 13.26
N ILE A 162 -0.22 2.43 12.50
CA ILE A 162 0.36 1.34 11.73
C ILE A 162 1.69 1.00 12.36
N ARG A 163 1.92 -0.27 12.68
CA ARG A 163 3.20 -0.78 13.18
C ARG A 163 3.71 -1.93 12.34
N SER A 164 5.02 -1.95 12.10
CA SER A 164 5.69 -3.07 11.45
C SER A 164 7.14 -3.16 11.93
N LYS A 165 7.78 -4.31 11.68
CA LYS A 165 9.20 -4.49 11.93
C LYS A 165 10.07 -3.65 10.98
N THR A 166 9.58 -3.36 9.78
CA THR A 166 10.30 -2.57 8.78
C THR A 166 9.63 -1.22 8.55
N GLN A 167 10.45 -0.17 8.43
CA GLN A 167 9.99 1.19 8.19
C GLN A 167 9.18 1.30 6.90
N GLY A 168 9.60 0.59 5.84
CA GLY A 168 8.98 0.63 4.52
C GLY A 168 7.49 0.27 4.55
N ILE A 169 7.11 -0.78 5.28
CA ILE A 169 5.72 -1.20 5.44
C ILE A 169 4.93 -0.16 6.23
N ALA A 170 5.44 0.28 7.38
CA ALA A 170 4.73 1.22 8.25
C ALA A 170 4.45 2.56 7.55
N LEU A 171 5.44 3.09 6.81
CA LEU A 171 5.27 4.33 6.04
C LEU A 171 4.34 4.12 4.83
N SER A 172 4.61 3.12 3.99
CA SER A 172 3.84 2.90 2.75
C SER A 172 2.36 2.63 3.01
N LEU A 173 2.03 1.82 4.02
CA LEU A 173 0.62 1.60 4.41
C LEU A 173 -0.03 2.88 4.94
N GLY A 174 0.68 3.68 5.73
CA GLY A 174 0.16 4.96 6.22
C GLY A 174 -0.10 5.97 5.11
N ASP A 175 0.78 6.07 4.12
CA ASP A 175 0.58 6.90 2.92
C ASP A 175 -0.65 6.43 2.13
N LYS A 176 -0.79 5.11 1.95
CA LYS A 176 -1.95 4.52 1.27
C LYS A 176 -3.26 4.82 1.99
N ILE A 177 -3.27 4.68 3.31
CA ILE A 177 -4.43 5.00 4.16
C ILE A 177 -4.75 6.49 4.06
N THR A 178 -3.74 7.36 4.12
CA THR A 178 -3.91 8.81 4.00
C THR A 178 -4.57 9.19 2.67
N LEU A 179 -4.19 8.52 1.58
CA LEU A 179 -4.76 8.74 0.26
C LEU A 179 -6.20 8.20 0.15
N LYS A 180 -6.50 7.06 0.77
CA LYS A 180 -7.77 6.34 0.60
C LYS A 180 -8.83 6.66 1.66
N GLN A 181 -8.47 7.23 2.80
CA GLN A 181 -9.40 7.40 3.93
C GLN A 181 -10.61 8.30 3.66
N LYS A 182 -10.57 9.16 2.63
CA LYS A 182 -11.64 10.12 2.34
C LYS A 182 -12.94 9.51 1.79
N GLY A 183 -12.99 8.20 1.56
CA GLY A 183 -14.11 7.58 0.84
C GLY A 183 -14.02 7.87 -0.67
N SER A 184 -14.49 6.94 -1.50
CA SER A 184 -14.29 7.01 -2.96
C SER A 184 -14.86 8.31 -3.57
N SER A 185 -14.01 9.04 -4.29
CA SER A 185 -14.35 9.44 -5.65
C SER A 185 -14.03 8.28 -6.59
#